data_AF-A0A1Q6K5I6-F1
#
_entry.id   AF-A0A1Q6K5I6-F1
#
_cell.length_a   1.000
_cell.length_b   1.000
_cell.length_c   1.000
_cell.angle_alpha   90.00
_cell.angle_beta   90.00
_cell.angle_gamma   90.00
#
_symmetry.space_group_name_H-M   'P 1'
#
loop_
_entity.id
_entity.type
_entity.pdbx_description
1 polymer ?
#
loop_
_entity_poly.entity_id
_entity_poly.type
_entity_poly.pdbx_seq_one_letter_code
_entity_poly.pdbx_strand_id
1 'polypeptide(L)'
;MPDLTIKKLQESISKIDHKNNSKEKYMLKLMEEVGELAKVVNEDVRMKDKEIKGTIEEELQDVLYYITCLANIYGIDLEECIYLKEELNCKKYNRKNMFKD
;
A
#
# COMPACT_ATOMS: atom_id res chain seq x y z
N MET A 1 11.54 6.71 16.72
CA MET A 1 11.84 6.25 15.35
C MET A 1 11.57 7.41 14.41
N PRO A 2 12.33 7.60 13.32
CA PRO A 2 11.99 8.63 12.34
C PRO A 2 10.66 8.26 11.68
N ASP A 3 9.89 9.28 11.28
CA ASP A 3 8.58 9.08 10.65
C ASP A 3 8.67 8.14 9.44
N LEU A 4 7.60 7.36 9.26
CA LEU A 4 7.45 6.47 8.12
C LEU A 4 6.78 7.26 7.00
N THR A 5 7.45 7.36 5.87
CA THR A 5 6.88 7.92 4.63
C THR A 5 6.69 6.79 3.60
N ILE A 6 5.92 7.05 2.56
CA ILE A 6 5.73 6.09 1.46
C ILE A 6 7.07 5.82 0.78
N LYS A 7 7.88 6.86 0.55
CA LYS A 7 9.24 6.71 0.02
C LYS A 7 10.10 5.80 0.88
N LYS A 8 10.08 5.99 2.20
CA LYS A 8 10.86 5.16 3.12
C LYS A 8 10.37 3.71 3.17
N LEU A 9 9.06 3.49 3.01
CA LEU A 9 8.48 2.16 2.85
C LEU A 9 8.99 1.50 1.55
N GLN A 10 8.91 2.20 0.41
CA GLN A 10 9.43 1.74 -0.89
C GLN A 10 10.92 1.36 -0.80
N GLU A 11 11.75 2.22 -0.21
CA GLU A 11 13.19 1.99 -0.02
C GLU A 11 13.47 0.80 0.90
N SER A 12 12.67 0.61 1.95
CA SER A 12 12.86 -0.48 2.91
C SER A 12 12.50 -1.83 2.31
N ILE A 13 11.37 -1.91 1.60
CA ILE A 13 10.93 -3.14 0.89
C ILE A 13 11.94 -3.51 -0.21
N SER A 14 12.43 -2.52 -0.97
CA SER A 14 13.42 -2.76 -2.04
C SER A 14 14.71 -3.42 -1.56
N LYS A 15 15.12 -3.22 -0.30
CA LYS A 15 16.33 -3.84 0.29
C LYS A 15 16.16 -5.30 0.67
N ILE A 16 14.92 -5.73 0.88
CA ILE A 16 14.58 -7.10 1.29
C ILE A 16 14.28 -7.95 0.05
N ASP A 17 13.61 -7.35 -0.93
CA ASP A 17 12.90 -8.06 -1.99
C ASP A 17 13.73 -8.29 -3.27
N HIS A 18 14.92 -8.89 -3.10
CA HIS A 18 15.84 -9.18 -4.21
C HIS A 18 15.63 -10.54 -4.89
N LYS A 19 14.60 -11.32 -4.52
CA LYS A 19 14.62 -12.78 -4.78
C LYS A 19 13.69 -13.32 -5.85
N ASN A 20 12.71 -12.60 -6.37
CA ASN A 20 11.85 -13.12 -7.44
C ASN A 20 11.37 -12.02 -8.39
N ASN A 21 12.01 -11.80 -9.53
CA ASN A 21 11.59 -10.80 -10.54
C ASN A 21 10.27 -11.12 -11.28
N SER A 22 9.36 -11.90 -10.71
CA SER A 22 8.10 -12.27 -11.37
C SER A 22 6.99 -11.30 -11.02
N LYS A 23 6.77 -10.30 -11.89
CA LYS A 23 5.63 -9.35 -11.82
C LYS A 23 4.30 -10.07 -11.63
N GLU A 24 4.11 -11.17 -12.34
CA GLU A 24 2.91 -12.00 -12.28
C GLU A 24 2.70 -12.58 -10.88
N LYS A 25 3.77 -13.05 -10.23
CA LYS A 25 3.70 -13.59 -8.87
C LYS A 25 3.27 -12.54 -7.84
N TYR A 26 3.77 -11.31 -7.91
CA TYR A 26 3.31 -10.23 -7.00
C TYR A 26 1.89 -9.80 -7.29
N MET A 27 1.45 -9.81 -8.55
CA MET A 27 0.05 -9.56 -8.87
C MET A 27 -0.86 -10.66 -8.30
N LEU A 28 -0.46 -11.92 -8.41
CA LEU A 28 -1.22 -13.03 -7.79
C LEU A 28 -1.27 -12.90 -6.27
N LYS A 29 -0.15 -12.58 -5.61
CA LYS A 29 -0.12 -12.35 -4.17
C LYS A 29 -0.96 -11.16 -3.75
N LEU A 30 -0.92 -10.04 -4.48
CA LEU A 30 -1.82 -8.91 -4.22
C LEU A 30 -3.30 -9.35 -4.27
N MET A 31 -3.67 -10.20 -5.22
CA MET A 31 -5.05 -10.70 -5.30
C MET A 31 -5.40 -11.66 -4.15
N GLU A 32 -4.44 -12.43 -3.65
CA GLU A 32 -4.58 -13.27 -2.45
C GLU A 32 -4.89 -12.38 -1.23
N GLU A 33 -4.06 -11.36 -0.97
CA GLU A 33 -4.24 -10.47 0.20
C GLU A 33 -5.53 -9.65 0.10
N VAL A 34 -5.97 -9.27 -1.11
CA VAL A 34 -7.28 -8.62 -1.30
C VAL A 34 -8.43 -9.58 -0.94
N GLY A 35 -8.28 -10.88 -1.20
CA GLY A 35 -9.24 -11.91 -0.81
C GLY A 35 -9.28 -12.12 0.70
N GLU A 36 -8.11 -12.16 1.35
CA GLU A 36 -8.00 -12.26 2.81
C GLU A 36 -8.58 -11.01 3.50
N LEU A 37 -8.26 -9.81 2.98
CA LEU A 37 -8.87 -8.55 3.39
C LEU A 37 -10.40 -8.59 3.29
N ALA A 38 -10.94 -9.07 2.16
CA ALA A 38 -12.39 -9.16 1.98
C ALA A 38 -13.04 -10.07 3.01
N LYS A 39 -12.38 -11.18 3.37
CA LYS A 39 -12.85 -12.10 4.39
C LYS A 39 -12.89 -11.43 5.77
N VAL A 40 -11.77 -10.85 6.23
CA VAL A 40 -11.70 -10.27 7.59
C VAL A 40 -12.56 -9.01 7.73
N VAL A 41 -12.78 -8.25 6.65
CA VAL A 41 -13.74 -7.13 6.61
C VAL A 41 -15.17 -7.62 6.78
N ASN A 42 -15.54 -8.72 6.11
CA ASN A 42 -16.86 -9.32 6.27
C ASN A 42 -17.08 -9.89 7.68
N GLU A 43 -16.01 -10.37 8.32
CA GLU A 43 -16.04 -10.87 9.70
C GLU A 43 -15.89 -9.76 10.76
N ASP A 44 -15.60 -8.51 10.36
CA ASP A 44 -15.32 -7.33 11.22
C ASP A 44 -14.27 -7.61 12.31
N VAL A 45 -13.20 -8.32 11.95
CA VAL A 45 -12.15 -8.70 12.90
C VAL A 45 -11.14 -7.56 13.04
N ARG A 46 -11.18 -6.88 14.19
CA ARG A 46 -10.31 -5.74 14.52
C ARG A 46 -9.22 -6.12 15.51
N MET A 47 -8.04 -5.54 15.32
CA MET A 47 -6.91 -5.66 16.24
C MET A 47 -7.29 -5.25 17.67
N LYS A 48 -6.89 -6.08 18.64
CA LYS A 48 -7.00 -5.82 20.08
C LYS A 48 -5.68 -6.12 20.75
N ASP A 49 -5.30 -5.31 21.74
CA ASP A 49 -4.10 -5.53 22.54
C ASP A 49 -2.80 -5.72 21.73
N LYS A 50 -2.75 -5.14 20.52
CA LYS A 50 -1.65 -5.27 19.53
C LYS A 50 -1.46 -6.67 18.92
N GLU A 51 -2.45 -7.54 19.08
CA GLU A 51 -2.53 -8.81 18.34
C GLU A 51 -3.08 -8.53 16.95
N ILE A 52 -2.18 -8.32 15.97
CA ILE A 52 -2.54 -7.92 14.61
C ILE A 52 -2.99 -9.12 13.75
N LYS A 53 -2.64 -10.34 14.13
CA LYS A 53 -2.83 -11.51 13.27
C LYS A 53 -4.32 -11.85 13.04
N GLY A 54 -4.71 -12.05 11.79
CA GLY A 54 -6.07 -12.34 11.34
C GLY A 54 -7.01 -11.14 11.42
N THR A 55 -6.48 -9.91 11.34
CA THR A 55 -7.27 -8.69 11.49
C THR A 55 -7.30 -7.88 10.21
N ILE A 56 -8.30 -7.00 10.10
CA ILE A 56 -8.38 -6.00 9.03
C ILE A 56 -7.08 -5.18 8.93
N GLU A 57 -6.44 -4.88 10.07
CA GLU A 57 -5.18 -4.14 10.11
C GLU A 57 -4.00 -4.89 9.47
N GLU A 58 -3.90 -6.21 9.65
CA GLU A 58 -2.88 -7.04 8.97
C GLU A 58 -3.12 -7.03 7.46
N GLU A 59 -4.34 -7.37 7.04
CA GLU A 59 -4.64 -7.54 5.62
C GLU A 59 -4.56 -6.21 4.83
N LEU A 60 -4.92 -5.08 5.45
CA LEU A 60 -4.70 -3.76 4.85
C LEU A 60 -3.20 -3.48 4.64
N GLN A 61 -2.36 -3.89 5.60
CA GLN A 61 -0.91 -3.74 5.48
C GLN A 61 -0.37 -4.67 4.39
N ASP A 62 -0.86 -5.90 4.26
CA ASP A 62 -0.40 -6.86 3.26
C ASP A 62 -0.79 -6.42 1.85
N VAL A 63 -1.99 -5.88 1.66
CA VAL A 63 -2.37 -5.21 0.40
C VAL A 63 -1.43 -4.04 0.08
N LEU A 64 -1.16 -3.17 1.06
CA LEU A 64 -0.23 -2.05 0.87
C LEU A 64 1.19 -2.52 0.53
N TYR A 65 1.64 -3.62 1.14
CA TYR A 65 2.94 -4.23 0.90
C TYR A 65 3.08 -4.68 -0.55
N TYR A 66 2.12 -5.43 -1.07
CA TYR A 66 2.19 -5.92 -2.46
C TYR A 66 1.97 -4.82 -3.50
N ILE A 67 1.18 -3.78 -3.21
CA ILE A 67 1.12 -2.56 -4.03
C ILE A 67 2.52 -1.93 -4.10
N THR A 68 3.22 -1.86 -2.97
CA THR A 68 4.55 -1.27 -2.89
C THR A 68 5.59 -2.12 -3.63
N CYS A 69 5.56 -3.44 -3.50
CA CYS A 69 6.40 -4.35 -4.28
C CYS A 69 6.20 -4.14 -5.78
N LEU A 70 4.95 -4.09 -6.25
CA LEU A 70 4.64 -3.84 -7.66
C LEU A 70 5.21 -2.48 -8.10
N ALA A 71 4.97 -1.41 -7.35
CA ALA A 71 5.52 -0.10 -7.67
C ALA A 71 7.05 -0.14 -7.81
N ASN A 72 7.75 -0.77 -6.87
CA ASN A 72 9.20 -0.92 -6.91
C ASN A 72 9.67 -1.72 -8.14
N ILE A 73 9.00 -2.82 -8.49
CA ILE A 73 9.34 -3.65 -9.67
C ILE A 73 9.17 -2.87 -10.98
N TYR A 74 8.19 -1.97 -11.06
CA TYR A 74 7.98 -1.13 -12.23
C TYR A 74 8.80 0.17 -12.20
N GLY A 75 9.54 0.45 -11.12
CA GLY A 75 10.29 1.69 -10.96
C GLY A 75 9.39 2.92 -10.79
N ILE A 76 8.23 2.75 -10.15
CA ILE A 76 7.24 3.80 -9.92
C ILE A 76 7.49 4.46 -8.57
N ASP A 77 7.58 5.80 -8.56
CA ASP A 77 7.54 6.60 -7.33
C ASP A 77 6.06 6.83 -6.93
N LEU A 78 5.65 6.23 -5.82
CA LEU A 78 4.25 6.33 -5.35
C LEU A 78 3.93 7.72 -4.81
N GLU A 79 4.88 8.41 -4.18
CA GLU A 79 4.65 9.77 -3.66
C GLU A 79 4.41 10.74 -4.81
N GLU A 80 5.25 10.69 -5.85
CA GLU A 80 5.05 11.48 -7.07
C GLU A 80 3.68 11.21 -7.69
N CYS A 81 3.30 9.93 -7.82
CA CYS A 81 2.00 9.54 -8.36
C CYS A 81 0.83 10.11 -7.54
N ILE A 82 0.95 10.11 -6.21
CA ILE A 82 -0.07 10.67 -5.30
C ILE A 82 -0.21 12.18 -5.51
N TYR A 83 0.91 12.93 -5.58
CA TYR A 83 0.87 14.38 -5.84
C TYR A 83 0.24 14.70 -7.19
N LEU A 84 0.67 14.02 -8.26
CA LEU A 84 0.11 14.22 -9.60
C LEU A 84 -1.39 13.90 -9.65
N LYS A 85 -1.82 12.81 -9.00
CA LYS A 85 -3.24 12.44 -8.96
C LYS A 85 -4.07 13.43 -8.16
N GLU A 86 -3.52 13.98 -7.09
CA GLU A 86 -4.18 14.99 -6.28
C GLU A 86 -4.43 16.28 -7.07
N GLU A 87 -3.49 16.74 -7.91
CA GLU A 87 -3.70 17.90 -8.77
C GLU A 87 -4.88 17.70 -9.75
N LEU A 88 -5.02 16.48 -10.29
CA LEU A 88 -6.16 16.13 -11.14
C LEU A 88 -7.47 16.13 -10.35
N ASN A 89 -7.45 15.61 -9.12
CA ASN A 89 -8.63 15.57 -8.25
C ASN A 89 -9.09 16.97 -7.85
N CYS A 90 -8.16 17.88 -7.55
CA CYS A 90 -8.48 19.28 -7.24
C CYS A 90 -9.27 19.95 -8.38
N LYS A 91 -8.81 19.76 -9.62
CA LYS A 91 -9.48 20.27 -10.82
C LYS A 91 -10.84 19.63 -11.02
N LYS A 92 -10.93 18.30 -10.87
CA LYS A 92 -12.16 17.53 -11.09
C LYS A 92 -13.27 17.87 -10.09
N TYR A 93 -12.91 18.04 -8.81
CA TYR A 93 -13.86 18.23 -7.71
C TYR A 93 -13.93 19.68 -7.23
N ASN A 94 -13.27 20.61 -7.92
CA ASN A 94 -13.18 22.02 -7.56
C ASN A 94 -12.86 22.25 -6.07
N ARG A 95 -11.81 21.58 -5.58
CA ARG A 95 -11.37 21.67 -4.18
C ARG A 95 -9.90 22.04 -4.09
N LYS A 96 -9.50 22.56 -2.92
CA LYS A 96 -8.09 22.82 -2.59
C LYS A 96 -7.30 21.52 -2.52
N ASN A 97 -6.00 21.64 -2.82
CA ASN A 97 -5.05 20.55 -2.71
C ASN A 97 -4.82 20.20 -1.24
N MET A 98 -4.95 18.93 -0.89
CA MET A 98 -4.85 18.47 0.49
C MET A 98 -3.42 18.50 1.06
N PHE A 99 -2.42 18.69 0.21
CA PHE A 99 -1.00 18.77 0.59
C PHE A 99 -0.43 20.19 0.52
N LYS A 100 -1.23 21.18 0.13
CA LYS A 100 -0.82 22.59 0.11
C LYS A 100 -1.61 23.33 1.19
N ASP A 101 -0.90 24.02 2.07
CA ASP A 101 -1.49 24.90 3.07
C ASP A 101 -2.30 26.06 2.45
#